data_AF-A0AA35WNY3-F1
#
_entry.id   AF-A0AA35WNY3-F1
#
_cell.length_a   1.000
_cell.length_b   1.000
_cell.length_c   1.000
_cell.angle_alpha   90.00
_cell.angle_beta   90.00
_cell.angle_gamma   90.00
#
_symmetry.space_group_name_H-M   'P 1'
#
loop_
_entity.id
_entity.type
_entity.pdbx_description
1 polymer ?
#
loop_
_entity_poly.entity_id
_entity_poly.type
_entity_poly.pdbx_seq_one_letter_code
_entity_poly.pdbx_strand_id
1 'polypeptide(L)'
;TLQVQSGASHVLGYQVIYWSKADTRYSGVNVTGLSSEQATLQNLHPYTSYLVAVRLRCSEGRVGVASPAFSFNTEAAEPTGKVVNLSVSLVGSGEHEATISWSPLSSGDWNGVPYGYYVSIYTMRAFPKPTLKPYELCSRAKRHIFS
;
A
#
# COMPACT_ATOMS: atom_id res chain seq x y z
N THR A 1 -55.40 -13.30 -1.53
CA THR A 1 -54.14 -13.87 -2.05
C THR A 1 -53.19 -12.74 -2.35
N LEU A 2 -52.20 -12.50 -1.49
CA LEU A 2 -51.19 -11.45 -1.70
C LEU A 2 -50.26 -11.89 -2.83
N GLN A 3 -50.26 -11.13 -3.93
CA GLN A 3 -49.32 -11.31 -5.03
C GLN A 3 -47.94 -10.86 -4.53
N VAL A 4 -47.05 -11.82 -4.24
CA VAL A 4 -45.61 -11.51 -4.15
C VAL A 4 -45.16 -11.25 -5.58
N GLN A 5 -45.00 -9.98 -5.93
CA GLN A 5 -44.49 -9.57 -7.22
C GLN A 5 -43.00 -9.93 -7.27
N SER A 6 -42.73 -11.16 -7.69
CA SER A 6 -41.39 -11.66 -7.99
C SER A 6 -40.85 -10.92 -9.21
N GLY A 7 -40.25 -9.74 -9.00
CA GLY A 7 -39.33 -9.17 -9.97
C GLY A 7 -38.17 -10.16 -10.14
N ALA A 8 -38.08 -10.83 -11.29
CA ALA A 8 -37.06 -11.84 -11.54
C ALA A 8 -35.68 -11.16 -11.58
N SER A 9 -34.95 -11.24 -10.47
CA SER A 9 -33.56 -10.81 -10.39
C SER A 9 -32.70 -11.71 -11.27
N HIS A 10 -32.09 -11.16 -12.31
CA HIS A 10 -31.17 -11.92 -13.18
C HIS A 10 -29.72 -11.58 -12.86
N VAL A 11 -28.84 -12.55 -13.12
CA VAL A 11 -27.40 -12.42 -12.85
C VAL A 11 -26.77 -11.54 -13.92
N LEU A 12 -26.04 -10.51 -13.48
CA LEU A 12 -25.34 -9.57 -14.33
C LEU A 12 -23.84 -9.88 -14.45
N GLY A 13 -23.32 -10.67 -13.52
CA GLY A 13 -21.90 -11.03 -13.40
C GLY A 13 -21.52 -11.28 -11.95
N TYR A 14 -20.33 -10.82 -11.59
CA TYR A 14 -19.75 -11.02 -10.26
C TYR A 14 -19.42 -9.70 -9.59
N GLN A 15 -19.24 -9.75 -8.28
CA GLN A 15 -18.64 -8.69 -7.50
C GLN A 15 -17.53 -9.28 -6.65
N VAL A 16 -16.32 -8.75 -6.83
CA VAL A 16 -15.16 -9.08 -6.01
C VAL A 16 -15.07 -8.06 -4.89
N ILE A 17 -15.27 -8.49 -3.66
CA ILE A 17 -15.18 -7.67 -2.46
C ILE A 17 -13.88 -7.95 -1.72
N TYR A 18 -13.27 -6.92 -1.16
CA TYR A 18 -12.00 -7.04 -0.45
C TYR A 18 -11.87 -6.01 0.67
N TRP A 19 -11.13 -6.34 1.72
CA TRP A 19 -10.87 -5.45 2.86
C TRP A 19 -9.50 -5.76 3.48
N SER A 20 -8.87 -4.73 4.05
CA SER A 20 -7.64 -4.91 4.84
C SER A 20 -7.99 -5.66 6.12
N LYS A 21 -7.13 -6.54 6.63
CA LYS A 21 -7.35 -7.18 7.93
C LYS A 21 -7.38 -6.18 9.10
N ALA A 22 -6.88 -4.95 8.88
CA ALA A 22 -6.91 -3.87 9.87
C ALA A 22 -8.19 -3.01 9.83
N ASP A 23 -9.04 -3.17 8.80
CA ASP A 23 -10.29 -2.39 8.63
C ASP A 23 -11.46 -3.35 8.33
N THR A 24 -12.64 -3.05 8.87
CA THR A 24 -13.86 -3.84 8.59
C THR A 24 -14.60 -3.36 7.35
N ARG A 25 -14.25 -2.19 6.80
CA ARG A 25 -14.85 -1.64 5.58
C ARG A 25 -14.30 -2.37 4.36
N TYR A 26 -15.20 -2.93 3.58
CA TYR A 26 -14.86 -3.53 2.29
C TYR A 26 -15.03 -2.56 1.13
N SER A 27 -14.21 -2.77 0.11
CA SER A 27 -14.34 -2.19 -1.21
C SER A 27 -14.77 -3.28 -2.19
N GLY A 28 -15.31 -2.89 -3.35
CA GLY A 28 -15.82 -3.84 -4.34
C GLY A 28 -15.54 -3.44 -5.78
N VAL A 29 -15.20 -4.43 -6.60
CA VAL A 29 -15.08 -4.30 -8.06
C VAL A 29 -16.18 -5.12 -8.72
N ASN A 30 -16.94 -4.49 -9.60
CA ASN A 30 -17.99 -5.17 -10.37
C ASN A 30 -17.38 -5.76 -11.64
N VAL A 31 -17.64 -7.04 -11.87
CA VAL A 31 -17.24 -7.78 -13.07
C VAL A 31 -18.50 -8.07 -13.86
N THR A 32 -18.53 -7.65 -15.13
CA THR A 32 -19.70 -7.84 -16.00
C THR A 32 -19.51 -9.07 -16.89
N GLY A 33 -20.59 -9.81 -17.11
CA GLY A 33 -20.58 -11.03 -17.91
C GLY A 33 -20.30 -12.28 -17.07
N LEU A 34 -20.97 -13.37 -17.43
CA LEU A 34 -20.88 -14.66 -16.71
C LEU A 34 -19.65 -15.48 -17.11
N SER A 35 -19.05 -15.20 -18.27
CA SER A 35 -17.80 -15.82 -18.73
C SER A 35 -16.54 -15.13 -18.19
N SER A 36 -16.70 -14.07 -17.40
CA SER A 36 -15.58 -13.32 -16.83
C SER A 36 -15.11 -13.99 -15.54
N GLU A 37 -13.91 -14.56 -15.58
CA GLU A 37 -13.35 -15.35 -14.46
C GLU A 37 -12.24 -14.61 -13.69
N GLN A 38 -12.00 -13.33 -14.01
CA GLN A 38 -10.88 -12.56 -13.46
C GLN A 38 -11.29 -11.13 -13.13
N ALA A 39 -10.61 -10.55 -12.12
CA ALA A 39 -10.70 -9.15 -11.77
C ALA A 39 -9.33 -8.65 -11.29
N THR A 40 -9.00 -7.40 -11.61
CA THR A 40 -7.80 -6.73 -11.10
C THR A 40 -8.18 -5.78 -9.98
N LEU A 41 -7.60 -5.98 -8.79
CA LEU A 41 -7.70 -5.03 -7.69
C LEU A 41 -6.60 -3.98 -7.83
N GLN A 42 -6.95 -2.70 -7.74
CA GLN A 42 -6.02 -1.57 -7.90
C GLN A 42 -6.00 -0.71 -6.62
N ASN A 43 -4.97 0.11 -6.49
CA ASN A 43 -4.80 1.05 -5.37
C ASN A 43 -4.83 0.37 -3.98
N LEU A 44 -4.32 -0.86 -3.90
CA LEU A 44 -4.09 -1.53 -2.62
C LEU A 44 -2.90 -0.88 -1.90
N HIS A 45 -2.95 -0.83 -0.58
CA HIS A 45 -1.82 -0.35 0.22
C HIS A 45 -0.71 -1.39 0.21
N PRO A 46 0.56 -0.99 0.00
CA PRO A 46 1.70 -1.89 0.10
C PRO A 46 1.81 -2.53 1.49
N TYR A 47 2.53 -3.65 1.57
CA TYR A 47 2.82 -4.35 2.82
C TYR A 47 1.59 -4.57 3.74
N THR A 48 0.42 -4.80 3.15
CA THR A 48 -0.85 -4.93 3.86
C THR A 48 -1.45 -6.31 3.61
N SER A 49 -1.99 -6.93 4.66
CA SER A 49 -2.76 -8.17 4.56
C SER A 49 -4.21 -7.87 4.21
N TYR A 50 -4.70 -8.49 3.15
CA TYR A 50 -6.06 -8.35 2.66
C TYR A 50 -6.82 -9.68 2.74
N LEU A 51 -8.13 -9.57 2.85
CA LEU A 51 -9.09 -10.64 2.58
C LEU A 51 -9.88 -10.29 1.33
N VAL A 52 -10.18 -11.30 0.51
CA VAL A 52 -10.98 -11.16 -0.73
C VAL A 52 -12.02 -12.26 -0.81
N ALA A 53 -13.22 -11.92 -1.26
CA ALA A 53 -14.29 -12.86 -1.55
C ALA A 53 -15.01 -12.48 -2.83
N VAL A 54 -15.64 -13.46 -3.48
CA VAL A 54 -16.43 -13.25 -4.71
C VAL A 54 -17.88 -13.58 -4.43
N ARG A 55 -18.80 -12.77 -4.96
CA ARG A 55 -20.24 -13.01 -4.90
C ARG A 55 -20.90 -12.72 -6.24
N LEU A 56 -22.11 -13.24 -6.44
CA LEU A 56 -22.91 -12.88 -7.62
C LEU A 56 -23.36 -11.43 -7.54
N ARG A 57 -23.38 -10.76 -8.69
CA ARG A 57 -24.00 -9.45 -8.88
C ARG A 57 -25.27 -9.63 -9.70
N CYS A 58 -26.39 -9.17 -9.17
CA CYS A 58 -27.69 -9.29 -9.80
C CYS A 58 -28.29 -7.91 -10.11
N SER A 59 -29.38 -7.90 -10.88
CA SER A 59 -30.16 -6.68 -11.13
C SER A 59 -30.71 -6.07 -9.84
N GLU A 60 -31.12 -4.79 -9.91
CA GLU A 60 -31.70 -4.06 -8.77
C GLU A 60 -30.76 -3.91 -7.55
N GLY A 61 -29.45 -4.01 -7.78
CA GLY A 61 -28.45 -3.89 -6.71
C GLY A 61 -28.38 -5.11 -5.77
N ARG A 62 -29.06 -6.21 -6.11
CA ARG A 62 -29.02 -7.45 -5.32
C ARG A 62 -27.68 -8.17 -5.54
N VAL A 63 -27.26 -8.92 -4.52
CA VAL A 63 -26.02 -9.71 -4.54
C VAL A 63 -26.27 -11.10 -3.98
N GLY A 64 -25.49 -12.07 -4.46
CA GLY A 64 -25.51 -13.43 -3.93
C GLY A 64 -24.75 -13.58 -2.62
N VAL A 65 -24.79 -14.79 -2.06
CA VAL A 65 -23.92 -15.19 -0.95
C VAL A 65 -22.47 -15.13 -1.40
N ALA A 66 -21.59 -14.59 -0.55
CA ALA A 66 -20.17 -14.53 -0.83
C ALA A 66 -19.49 -15.89 -0.63
N SER A 67 -18.45 -16.15 -1.41
CA SER A 67 -17.52 -17.25 -1.17
C SER A 67 -16.85 -17.12 0.21
N PRO A 68 -16.23 -18.21 0.72
CA PRO A 68 -15.22 -18.08 1.75
C PRO A 68 -14.16 -17.04 1.35
N ALA A 69 -13.68 -16.28 2.32
CA ALA A 69 -12.66 -15.26 2.07
C ALA A 69 -11.28 -15.91 1.95
N PHE A 70 -10.52 -15.50 0.94
CA PHE A 70 -9.13 -15.86 0.74
C PHE A 70 -8.21 -14.74 1.26
N SER A 71 -7.10 -15.11 1.88
CA SER A 71 -6.12 -14.16 2.42
C SER A 71 -4.93 -14.02 1.49
N PHE A 72 -4.49 -12.79 1.26
CA PHE A 72 -3.24 -12.51 0.55
C PHE A 72 -2.54 -11.29 1.15
N ASN A 73 -1.27 -11.13 0.78
CA ASN A 73 -0.45 -10.00 1.21
C ASN A 73 0.07 -9.27 -0.03
N THR A 74 0.02 -7.95 -0.01
CA THR A 74 0.73 -7.14 -0.99
C THR A 74 2.22 -7.09 -0.64
N GLU A 75 3.07 -7.04 -1.66
CA GLU A 75 4.50 -6.83 -1.50
C GLU A 75 4.84 -5.48 -0.83
N ALA A 76 6.05 -5.39 -0.29
CA ALA A 76 6.60 -4.12 0.19
C ALA A 76 6.93 -3.19 -0.98
N ALA A 77 6.80 -1.88 -0.76
CA ALA A 77 7.13 -0.83 -1.71
C ALA A 77 8.04 0.23 -1.04
N GLU A 78 8.47 1.22 -1.82
CA GLU A 78 9.26 2.33 -1.28
C GLU A 78 8.45 3.11 -0.23
N PRO A 79 9.09 3.56 0.88
CA PRO A 79 8.44 4.47 1.81
C PRO A 79 7.95 5.74 1.11
N THR A 80 6.72 6.13 1.38
CA THR A 80 6.11 7.36 0.82
C THR A 80 6.22 8.56 1.75
N GLY A 81 6.51 8.31 3.03
CA GLY A 81 6.68 9.35 4.03
C GLY A 81 7.92 10.20 3.80
N LYS A 82 7.83 11.47 4.20
CA LYS A 82 8.97 12.37 4.26
C LYS A 82 9.38 12.58 5.70
N VAL A 83 10.69 12.56 5.94
CA VAL A 83 11.24 12.94 7.23
C VAL A 83 10.91 14.42 7.50
N VAL A 84 10.47 14.72 8.72
CA VAL A 84 10.12 16.07 9.19
C VAL A 84 10.89 16.42 10.45
N ASN A 85 10.83 17.70 10.85
CA ASN A 85 11.54 18.23 12.02
C ASN A 85 13.04 17.96 12.00
N LEU A 86 13.65 18.05 10.80
CA LEU A 86 15.09 17.92 10.66
C LEU A 86 15.76 19.10 11.36
N SER A 87 16.64 18.80 12.32
CA SER A 87 17.44 19.80 13.02
C SER A 87 18.90 19.37 13.10
N VAL A 88 19.78 20.37 13.14
CA VAL A 88 21.23 20.18 13.30
C VAL A 88 21.68 21.06 14.45
N SER A 89 22.37 20.47 15.42
CA SER A 89 22.96 21.18 16.55
C SER A 89 24.46 20.85 16.64
N LEU A 90 25.29 21.86 16.78
CA LEU A 90 26.73 21.67 17.03
C LEU A 90 26.95 21.10 18.43
N VAL A 91 27.96 20.24 18.57
CA VAL A 91 28.35 19.64 19.86
C VAL A 91 29.77 20.05 20.19
N GLY A 92 30.09 20.27 21.47
CA GLY A 92 31.43 20.66 21.92
C GLY A 92 31.86 22.03 21.36
N SER A 93 33.05 22.10 20.75
CA SER A 93 33.54 23.31 20.06
C SER A 93 32.83 23.56 18.73
N GLY A 94 32.06 22.57 18.22
CA GLY A 94 31.38 22.66 16.93
C GLY A 94 32.30 22.59 15.72
N GLU A 95 33.59 22.34 15.91
CA GLU A 95 34.58 22.30 14.82
C GLU A 95 34.49 21.00 14.00
N HIS A 96 34.20 19.87 14.66
CA HIS A 96 34.22 18.54 14.06
C HIS A 96 32.99 17.68 14.39
N GLU A 97 32.05 18.21 15.17
CA GLU A 97 30.91 17.43 15.68
C GLU A 97 29.59 18.18 15.55
N ALA A 98 28.59 17.48 15.03
CA ALA A 98 27.22 17.93 14.98
C ALA A 98 26.27 16.75 15.20
N THR A 99 25.18 17.00 15.92
CA THR A 99 24.06 16.07 16.04
C THR A 99 22.99 16.44 15.04
N ILE A 100 22.52 15.46 14.27
CA ILE A 100 21.41 15.58 13.35
C ILE A 100 20.25 14.79 13.94
N SER A 101 19.07 15.41 14.08
CA SER A 101 17.87 14.75 14.59
C SER A 101 16.68 15.00 13.69
N TRP A 102 15.74 14.05 13.67
CA TRP A 102 14.51 14.11 12.88
C TRP A 102 13.41 13.25 13.48
N SER A 103 12.16 13.47 13.06
CA SER A 103 11.03 12.64 13.47
C SER A 103 10.93 11.36 12.62
N PRO A 104 10.61 10.20 13.22
CA PRO A 104 10.43 8.97 12.47
C PRO A 104 9.20 9.04 11.55
N LEU A 105 9.23 8.33 10.43
CA LEU A 105 8.05 8.13 9.58
C LEU A 105 6.95 7.39 10.35
N SER A 106 5.70 7.70 10.02
CA SER A 106 4.55 6.97 10.55
C SER A 106 4.58 5.51 10.08
N SER A 107 3.98 4.59 10.85
CA SER A 107 3.99 3.15 10.53
C SER A 107 3.42 2.83 9.14
N GLY A 108 2.41 3.58 8.69
CA GLY A 108 1.80 3.41 7.37
C GLY A 108 2.64 3.96 6.22
N ASP A 109 3.59 4.84 6.49
CA ASP A 109 4.41 5.48 5.45
C ASP A 109 5.63 4.64 5.03
N TRP A 110 5.97 3.61 5.80
CA TRP A 110 7.11 2.75 5.52
C TRP A 110 6.88 1.81 4.34
N ASN A 111 5.62 1.46 4.06
CA ASN A 111 5.25 0.51 3.00
C ASN A 111 6.04 -0.81 3.06
N GLY A 112 6.48 -1.24 4.24
CA GLY A 112 7.41 -2.34 4.43
C GLY A 112 7.95 -2.41 5.86
N VAL A 113 8.85 -3.36 6.11
CA VAL A 113 9.62 -3.43 7.35
C VAL A 113 10.61 -2.25 7.38
N PRO A 114 10.63 -1.41 8.44
CA PRO A 114 11.60 -0.34 8.55
C PRO A 114 13.03 -0.87 8.70
N TYR A 115 13.93 -0.49 7.79
CA TYR A 115 15.36 -0.83 7.88
C TYR A 115 16.22 0.31 8.45
N GLY A 116 15.72 1.55 8.41
CA GLY A 116 16.43 2.73 8.91
C GLY A 116 16.47 3.89 7.91
N TYR A 117 17.35 4.85 8.15
CA TYR A 117 17.54 6.04 7.32
C TYR A 117 18.95 6.09 6.75
N TYR A 118 19.07 6.61 5.53
CA TYR A 118 20.35 6.94 4.94
C TYR A 118 20.61 8.43 5.09
N VAL A 119 21.74 8.80 5.70
CA VAL A 119 22.13 10.20 5.93
C VAL A 119 23.38 10.50 5.11
N SER A 120 23.36 11.60 4.35
CA SER A 120 24.50 12.06 3.57
C SER A 120 24.85 13.49 3.94
N ILE A 121 26.15 13.75 4.14
CA ILE A 121 26.69 15.06 4.48
C ILE A 121 27.63 15.48 3.36
N TYR A 122 27.46 16.71 2.85
CA TYR A 122 28.28 17.26 1.77
C TYR A 122 28.86 18.60 2.21
N THR A 123 30.11 18.86 1.84
CA THR A 123 30.68 20.20 1.98
C THR A 123 30.16 21.10 0.86
N MET A 124 30.00 22.40 1.13
CA MET A 124 29.47 23.35 0.16
C MET A 124 30.26 23.43 -1.16
N ARG A 125 31.54 23.02 -1.14
CA ARG A 125 32.41 22.99 -2.33
C ARG A 125 32.18 21.77 -3.23
N ALA A 126 31.44 20.77 -2.74
CA ALA A 126 31.15 19.52 -3.42
C ALA A 126 29.64 19.32 -3.60
N PHE A 127 28.93 20.33 -4.12
CA PHE A 127 27.59 20.14 -4.66
C PHE A 127 27.64 19.79 -6.17
N PRO A 128 27.83 18.52 -6.58
CA PRO A 128 26.97 18.07 -7.65
C PRO A 128 25.54 18.12 -7.09
N LYS A 129 24.59 18.73 -7.82
CA LYS A 129 23.15 18.61 -7.50
C LYS A 129 22.87 17.14 -7.16
N PRO A 130 22.06 16.81 -6.14
CA PRO A 130 21.65 15.43 -5.90
C PRO A 130 20.90 14.92 -7.14
N THR A 131 21.62 14.32 -8.09
CA THR A 131 21.09 13.75 -9.33
C THR A 131 20.75 12.28 -9.14
N LEU A 132 21.19 11.68 -8.03
CA LEU A 132 20.71 10.38 -7.60
C LEU A 132 19.32 10.56 -7.00
N LYS A 133 18.32 10.24 -7.82
CA LYS A 133 16.95 10.16 -7.33
C LYS A 133 16.90 9.06 -6.24
N PRO A 134 16.07 9.24 -5.19
CA PRO A 134 15.96 8.29 -4.08
C PRO A 134 15.78 6.81 -4.49
N TYR A 135 15.16 6.55 -5.65
CA TYR A 135 14.88 5.20 -6.17
C TYR A 135 16.13 4.35 -6.51
N GLU A 136 17.28 4.96 -6.81
CA GLU A 136 18.53 4.24 -7.12
C GLU A 136 19.17 3.61 -5.87
N LEU A 137 18.84 4.13 -4.68
CA LEU A 137 19.40 3.65 -3.41
C LEU A 137 18.61 2.45 -2.85
N CYS A 138 17.28 2.46 -2.96
CA CYS A 138 16.43 1.36 -2.49
C CYS A 138 16.61 0.08 -3.33
N SER A 139 16.79 0.23 -4.65
CA SER A 139 17.03 -0.88 -5.58
C SER A 139 18.43 -1.51 -5.46
N ARG A 140 19.45 -0.75 -5.01
CA ARG A 140 20.80 -1.27 -4.75
C ARG A 140 20.91 -2.06 -3.45
N ALA A 141 20.13 -1.71 -2.41
CA ALA A 141 20.11 -2.46 -1.15
C ALA A 141 19.66 -3.92 -1.34
N LYS A 142 18.78 -4.21 -2.31
CA LYS A 142 18.37 -5.58 -2.66
C LYS A 142 19.46 -6.43 -3.32
N ARG A 143 20.52 -5.83 -3.89
CA ARG A 143 21.57 -6.55 -4.62
C ARG A 143 22.73 -7.07 -3.75
N HIS A 144 22.74 -6.79 -2.45
CA HIS A 144 23.86 -7.12 -1.56
C HIS A 144 23.54 -8.13 -0.44
N ILE A 145 22.41 -8.86 -0.49
CA ILE A 145 22.02 -9.86 0.53
C ILE A 145 22.13 -11.32 0.02
N PHE A 146 22.77 -11.56 -1.13
CA PHE A 146 23.18 -12.91 -1.52
C PHE A 146 24.64 -12.92 -1.96
N SER A 147 25.52 -13.29 -1.01
CA SER A 147 26.76 -14.04 -1.26
C SER A 147 27.05 -14.91 -0.05
#